data_AF-A0A2U9R4U8-F1
#
_entry.id   AF-A0A2U9R4U8-F1
#
_cell.length_a   1.000
_cell.length_b   1.000
_cell.length_c   1.000
_cell.angle_alpha   90.00
_cell.angle_beta   90.00
_cell.angle_gamma   90.00
#
_symmetry.space_group_name_H-M   'P 1'
#
loop_
_entity.id
_entity.type
_entity.pdbx_description
1 polymer ?
#
loop_
_entity_poly.entity_id
_entity_poly.type
_entity_poly.pdbx_seq_one_letter_code
_entity_poly.pdbx_strand_id
1 'polypeptide(L)'
;MKSKLVCYLLCSLVTVFAVEEFIPSSEWQVVKDGQHIPPGLEIRLDLENMQREARIPLEGEKQLSNIKNHEIVVVQPDSDITRAIDALTHGDYSSIDYLVDESSDIEHGVIIAKNANKLLPLLEIKQLSHDIYKIIAASLRNNVDAQHEFGNIVHIQKFMDGLLDLQDVRKENTKIKLSVLGALVGNGTFQLNNELKTKLLVLYVQANEEALRHKIINILNDGEGDVKRRFCEVAEEALPTATLNKNTWSVLRELARLKQEERKLFKAGSKFLDWLDVNINLLRSEADTVPLRELIRYRHEVFGNRFGSRRDDLDEL
;
A
#
# COMPACT_ATOMS: atom_id res chain seq x y z
N MET A 1 15.20 -16.05 75.08
CA MET A 1 14.95 -15.20 73.90
C MET A 1 14.06 -16.00 72.95
N LYS A 2 12.77 -15.65 72.86
CA LYS A 2 12.13 -15.01 71.67
C LYS A 2 12.44 -15.77 70.38
N SER A 3 11.51 -16.31 69.59
CA SER A 3 10.08 -16.06 69.42
C SER A 3 9.52 -17.18 68.53
N LYS A 4 8.49 -17.90 69.01
CA LYS A 4 7.57 -18.70 68.20
C LYS A 4 6.42 -17.78 67.79
N LEU A 5 6.20 -17.55 66.50
CA LEU A 5 4.96 -16.97 65.97
C LEU A 5 4.51 -17.83 64.77
N VAL A 6 3.65 -18.81 65.02
CA VAL A 6 2.19 -18.74 64.83
C VAL A 6 1.82 -18.89 63.34
N CYS A 7 1.57 -20.15 62.99
CA CYS A 7 0.90 -20.57 61.76
C CYS A 7 -0.59 -20.67 62.11
N TYR A 8 -1.39 -19.66 61.75
CA TYR A 8 -2.85 -19.76 61.79
C TYR A 8 -3.32 -20.25 60.41
N LEU A 9 -3.60 -21.54 60.31
CA LEU A 9 -4.53 -22.07 59.31
C LEU A 9 -5.59 -22.85 60.09
N LEU A 10 -6.65 -22.12 60.43
CA LEU A 10 -7.87 -22.65 61.00
C LEU A 10 -8.44 -23.67 60.02
N CYS A 11 -8.42 -24.91 60.48
CA CYS A 11 -9.24 -25.99 60.00
C CYS A 11 -10.71 -25.63 60.29
N SER A 12 -11.51 -25.45 59.24
CA SER A 12 -12.97 -25.48 59.34
C SER A 12 -13.51 -26.29 58.15
N LEU A 13 -13.94 -27.51 58.49
CA LEU A 13 -14.91 -28.37 57.83
C LEU A 13 -15.20 -28.07 56.35
N VAL A 14 -14.57 -28.85 55.46
CA VAL A 14 -15.13 -29.10 54.13
C VAL A 14 -16.10 -30.27 54.26
N THR A 15 -17.37 -29.96 54.48
CA THR A 15 -18.46 -30.88 54.12
C THR A 15 -18.44 -31.07 52.61
N VAL A 16 -17.98 -32.24 52.16
CA VAL A 16 -18.12 -32.66 50.76
C VAL A 16 -19.61 -32.94 50.53
N PHE A 17 -20.33 -31.93 50.01
CA PHE A 17 -21.63 -32.16 49.42
C PHE A 17 -21.40 -32.84 48.06
N ALA A 18 -21.83 -34.09 47.94
CA ALA A 18 -21.94 -34.73 46.64
C ALA A 18 -22.94 -33.92 45.80
N VAL A 19 -22.46 -33.28 44.74
CA VAL A 19 -23.32 -32.53 43.82
C VAL A 19 -24.17 -33.56 43.07
N GLU A 20 -25.49 -33.53 43.27
CA GLU A 20 -26.43 -34.40 42.55
C GLU A 20 -26.35 -34.16 41.04
N GLU A 21 -26.30 -35.23 40.25
CA GLU A 21 -26.33 -35.14 38.79
C GLU A 21 -27.65 -34.52 38.29
N PHE A 22 -27.58 -33.77 37.19
CA PHE A 22 -28.75 -33.13 36.60
C PHE A 22 -29.62 -34.18 35.90
N ILE A 23 -30.83 -34.43 36.43
CA ILE A 23 -31.80 -35.35 35.84
C ILE A 23 -32.60 -34.56 34.79
N PRO A 24 -32.46 -34.87 33.48
CA PRO A 24 -33.12 -34.08 32.44
C PRO A 24 -34.64 -34.25 32.43
N SER A 25 -35.37 -33.16 32.24
CA SER A 25 -36.84 -33.12 32.11
C SER A 25 -37.26 -32.38 30.84
N SER A 26 -38.50 -32.57 30.40
CA SER A 26 -39.11 -31.85 29.27
C SER A 26 -39.44 -30.39 29.58
N GLU A 27 -39.54 -30.03 30.86
CA GLU A 27 -39.78 -28.66 31.33
C GLU A 27 -38.46 -28.00 31.77
N TRP A 28 -38.42 -26.66 31.75
CA TRP A 28 -37.23 -25.89 32.15
C TRP A 28 -36.91 -26.10 33.63
N GLN A 29 -35.70 -26.56 33.91
CA GLN A 29 -35.20 -26.76 35.27
C GLN A 29 -33.91 -25.99 35.50
N VAL A 30 -33.82 -25.34 36.66
CA VAL A 30 -32.65 -24.55 37.06
C VAL A 30 -31.45 -25.46 37.30
N VAL A 31 -30.34 -25.15 36.65
CA VAL A 31 -29.05 -25.81 36.82
C VAL A 31 -28.28 -25.13 37.93
N LYS A 32 -27.88 -25.90 38.96
CA LYS A 32 -27.08 -25.38 40.08
C LYS A 32 -25.62 -25.19 39.69
N ASP A 33 -24.94 -24.26 40.36
CA ASP A 33 -23.52 -24.00 40.14
C ASP A 33 -22.67 -25.24 40.48
N GLY A 34 -21.85 -25.67 39.52
CA GLY A 34 -21.01 -26.88 39.63
C GLY A 34 -21.70 -28.19 39.24
N GLN A 35 -22.98 -28.17 38.87
CA GLN A 35 -23.71 -29.36 38.41
C GLN A 35 -23.34 -29.74 36.97
N HIS A 36 -23.05 -31.02 36.73
CA HIS A 36 -22.72 -31.53 35.40
C HIS A 36 -23.99 -31.69 34.56
N ILE A 37 -24.04 -31.06 33.37
CA ILE A 37 -25.16 -31.13 32.43
C ILE A 37 -24.85 -32.18 31.36
N PRO A 38 -25.67 -33.22 31.18
CA PRO A 38 -25.53 -34.17 30.07
C PRO A 38 -25.61 -33.48 28.70
N PRO A 39 -24.81 -33.90 27.70
CA PRO A 39 -24.83 -33.31 26.37
C PRO A 39 -26.18 -33.54 25.66
N GLY A 40 -26.63 -32.57 24.86
CA GLY A 40 -27.86 -32.67 24.05
C GLY A 40 -29.10 -31.99 24.64
N LEU A 41 -28.96 -31.27 25.77
CA LEU A 41 -30.04 -30.47 26.36
C LEU A 41 -30.06 -29.04 25.82
N GLU A 42 -31.25 -28.44 25.77
CA GLU A 42 -31.43 -27.03 25.45
C GLU A 42 -31.17 -26.20 26.71
N ILE A 43 -30.26 -25.22 26.64
CA ILE A 43 -29.84 -24.41 27.78
C ILE A 43 -30.17 -22.94 27.49
N ARG A 44 -30.78 -22.25 28.45
CA ARG A 44 -30.99 -20.81 28.41
C ARG A 44 -30.53 -20.13 29.70
N LEU A 45 -30.32 -18.82 29.62
CA LEU A 45 -30.09 -17.96 30.78
C LEU A 45 -31.34 -17.09 30.96
N ASP A 46 -32.03 -17.23 32.08
CA ASP A 46 -33.08 -16.29 32.47
C ASP A 46 -32.41 -14.98 32.91
N LEU A 47 -32.66 -13.89 32.17
CA LEU A 47 -32.05 -12.58 32.42
C LEU A 47 -32.71 -11.83 33.58
N GLU A 48 -33.91 -12.24 34.02
CA GLU A 48 -34.58 -11.61 35.16
C GLU A 48 -34.01 -12.12 36.49
N ASN A 49 -33.74 -13.43 36.54
CA ASN A 49 -33.26 -14.10 37.75
C ASN A 49 -31.77 -14.48 37.69
N MET A 50 -31.11 -14.25 36.54
CA MET A 50 -29.72 -14.65 36.24
C MET A 50 -29.44 -16.14 36.47
N GLN A 51 -30.46 -16.99 36.28
CA GLN A 51 -30.37 -18.43 36.50
C GLN A 51 -30.23 -19.19 35.18
N ARG A 52 -29.36 -20.21 35.17
CA ARG A 52 -29.20 -21.11 34.03
C ARG A 52 -30.27 -22.19 34.10
N GLU A 53 -31.00 -22.42 33.03
CA GLU A 53 -32.03 -23.46 32.97
C GLU A 53 -31.74 -24.42 31.81
N ALA A 54 -32.08 -25.69 31.98
CA ALA A 54 -31.96 -26.71 30.94
C ALA A 54 -33.22 -27.57 30.81
N ARG A 55 -33.54 -28.02 29.59
CA ARG A 55 -34.61 -28.98 29.29
C ARG A 55 -34.24 -29.92 28.14
N ILE A 56 -34.97 -31.02 28.00
CA ILE A 56 -34.90 -31.91 26.83
C ILE A 56 -35.57 -31.21 25.64
N PRO A 57 -34.92 -31.15 24.46
CA PRO A 57 -35.53 -30.59 23.26
C PRO A 57 -36.71 -31.45 22.81
N LEU A 58 -37.88 -30.82 22.57
CA LEU A 58 -39.08 -31.51 22.10
C LEU A 58 -38.93 -31.88 20.61
N GLU A 59 -39.28 -33.11 20.24
CA GLU A 59 -39.24 -33.57 18.84
C GLU A 59 -40.25 -32.76 17.99
N GLY A 60 -39.73 -31.82 17.21
CA GLY A 60 -40.51 -30.86 16.41
C GLY A 60 -39.86 -29.47 16.38
N GLU A 61 -39.05 -29.14 17.38
CA GLU A 61 -38.23 -27.93 17.45
C GLU A 61 -36.78 -28.28 17.05
N LYS A 62 -36.55 -28.66 15.79
CA LYS A 62 -35.18 -28.84 15.28
C LYS A 62 -34.50 -27.47 15.20
N GLN A 63 -33.56 -27.29 16.12
CA GLN A 63 -32.78 -26.08 16.33
C GLN A 63 -32.03 -25.61 15.08
N LEU A 64 -32.14 -24.30 14.82
CA LEU A 64 -31.27 -23.44 14.02
C LEU A 64 -29.91 -23.18 14.71
N SER A 65 -29.34 -24.16 15.43
CA SER A 65 -28.19 -23.94 16.34
C SER A 65 -26.87 -24.53 15.82
N ASN A 66 -26.59 -24.41 14.52
CA ASN A 66 -25.26 -24.76 13.97
C ASN A 66 -24.76 -23.75 12.93
N ILE A 67 -24.88 -22.46 13.25
CA ILE A 67 -24.00 -21.44 12.67
C ILE A 67 -23.18 -20.88 13.82
N LYS A 68 -21.86 -21.08 13.74
CA LYS A 68 -20.89 -20.26 14.46
C LYS A 68 -21.10 -18.81 14.03
N ASN A 69 -21.95 -18.08 14.75
CA ASN A 69 -22.01 -16.63 14.65
C ASN A 69 -20.76 -16.07 15.35
N HIS A 70 -19.62 -16.16 14.67
CA HIS A 70 -18.78 -14.98 14.58
C HIS A 70 -19.66 -13.93 13.90
N GLU A 71 -19.97 -12.88 14.64
CA GLU A 71 -20.20 -11.52 14.16
C GLU A 71 -20.32 -11.36 12.64
N ILE A 72 -21.55 -11.39 12.13
CA ILE A 72 -21.91 -10.82 10.82
C ILE A 72 -23.14 -9.95 11.05
N VAL A 73 -22.90 -8.72 11.46
CA VAL A 73 -23.76 -7.61 11.08
C VAL A 73 -23.11 -7.02 9.84
N VAL A 74 -23.55 -7.44 8.66
CA VAL A 74 -23.22 -6.74 7.41
C VAL A 74 -24.49 -6.60 6.59
N VAL A 75 -25.32 -5.63 6.99
CA VAL A 75 -26.03 -4.74 6.07
C VAL A 75 -26.23 -3.41 6.81
N GLN A 76 -25.25 -2.51 6.68
CA GLN A 76 -25.55 -1.09 6.57
C GLN A 76 -24.77 -0.57 5.36
N PRO A 77 -25.39 -0.45 4.17
CA PRO A 77 -24.89 0.41 3.11
C PRO A 77 -25.28 1.88 3.36
N ASP A 78 -25.59 2.26 4.61
CA ASP A 78 -26.13 3.57 4.94
C ASP A 78 -25.06 4.51 5.51
N SER A 79 -23.79 4.35 5.12
CA SER A 79 -22.88 5.49 5.20
C SER A 79 -23.20 6.43 4.03
N ASP A 80 -23.30 7.73 4.31
CA ASP A 80 -23.56 8.75 3.28
C ASP A 80 -22.52 8.68 2.14
N ILE A 81 -21.30 8.23 2.45
CA ILE A 81 -20.23 7.90 1.48
C ILE A 81 -20.64 6.78 0.52
N THR A 82 -21.19 5.67 1.01
CA THR A 82 -21.59 4.54 0.15
C THR A 82 -22.71 4.97 -0.79
N ARG A 83 -23.69 5.72 -0.27
CA ARG A 83 -24.78 6.28 -1.07
C ARG A 83 -24.29 7.27 -2.13
N ALA A 84 -23.33 8.13 -1.77
CA ALA A 84 -22.70 9.05 -2.70
C ALA A 84 -21.94 8.31 -3.82
N ILE A 85 -21.17 7.27 -3.48
CA ILE A 85 -20.47 6.43 -4.47
C ILE A 85 -21.48 5.73 -5.38
N ASP A 86 -22.56 5.18 -4.83
CA ASP A 86 -23.61 4.54 -5.61
C ASP A 86 -24.29 5.54 -6.55
N ALA A 87 -24.59 6.76 -6.10
CA ALA A 87 -25.13 7.82 -6.95
C ALA A 87 -24.22 8.11 -8.17
N LEU A 88 -22.89 8.19 -7.96
CA LEU A 88 -21.92 8.37 -9.05
C LEU A 88 -22.02 7.25 -10.09
N THR A 89 -22.15 5.99 -9.65
CA THR A 89 -22.26 4.85 -10.59
C THR A 89 -23.53 4.86 -11.42
N HIS A 90 -24.58 5.51 -10.93
CA HIS A 90 -25.85 5.71 -11.66
C HIS A 90 -25.86 6.99 -12.50
N GLY A 91 -24.75 7.72 -12.56
CA GLY A 91 -24.59 8.94 -13.37
C GLY A 91 -25.00 10.24 -12.68
N ASP A 92 -25.30 10.21 -11.38
CA ASP A 92 -25.52 11.42 -10.60
C ASP A 92 -24.21 11.90 -9.97
N TYR A 93 -23.63 12.94 -10.56
CA TYR A 93 -22.34 13.50 -10.15
C TYR A 93 -22.43 14.64 -9.13
N SER A 94 -23.63 14.94 -8.61
CA SER A 94 -23.83 16.00 -7.62
C SER A 94 -23.07 15.74 -6.31
N SER A 95 -22.74 14.48 -6.03
CA SER A 95 -22.05 14.06 -4.80
C SER A 95 -20.52 14.12 -4.86
N ILE A 96 -19.93 14.58 -5.99
CA ILE A 96 -18.46 14.63 -6.13
C ILE A 96 -17.81 15.57 -5.12
N ASP A 97 -18.33 16.79 -4.97
CA ASP A 97 -17.75 17.78 -4.05
C ASP A 97 -17.80 17.28 -2.60
N TYR A 98 -18.92 16.67 -2.21
CA TYR A 98 -19.06 16.01 -0.91
C TYR A 98 -18.00 14.91 -0.70
N LEU A 99 -17.83 14.01 -1.67
CA LEU A 99 -16.81 12.96 -1.58
C LEU A 99 -15.39 13.53 -1.53
N VAL A 100 -15.12 14.62 -2.23
CA VAL A 100 -13.81 15.30 -2.20
C VAL A 100 -13.51 15.84 -0.80
N ASP A 101 -14.48 16.46 -0.15
CA ASP A 101 -14.29 17.07 1.18
C ASP A 101 -14.13 15.99 2.26
N GLU A 102 -14.95 14.93 2.19
CA GLU A 102 -14.96 13.84 3.16
C GLU A 102 -13.83 12.83 2.95
N SER A 103 -13.23 12.76 1.75
CA SER A 103 -12.22 11.74 1.42
C SER A 103 -10.96 11.79 2.27
N SER A 104 -10.70 12.89 2.97
CA SER A 104 -9.54 13.05 3.85
C SER A 104 -9.74 12.50 5.26
N ASP A 105 -10.98 12.22 5.66
CA ASP A 105 -11.28 11.55 6.91
C ASP A 105 -10.80 10.09 6.88
N ILE A 106 -10.32 9.61 8.02
CA ILE A 106 -9.69 8.28 8.13
C ILE A 106 -10.72 7.17 7.90
N GLU A 107 -11.91 7.26 8.50
CA GLU A 107 -12.95 6.24 8.39
C GLU A 107 -13.61 6.28 7.01
N HIS A 108 -13.92 7.49 6.51
CA HIS A 108 -14.46 7.67 5.17
C HIS A 108 -13.48 7.19 4.10
N GLY A 109 -12.18 7.44 4.27
CA GLY A 109 -11.14 6.96 3.37
C GLY A 109 -11.09 5.44 3.26
N VAL A 110 -11.30 4.72 4.36
CA VAL A 110 -11.40 3.25 4.37
C VAL A 110 -12.64 2.78 3.61
N ILE A 111 -13.79 3.42 3.80
CA ILE A 111 -15.03 3.09 3.08
C ILE A 111 -14.87 3.32 1.57
N ILE A 112 -14.26 4.44 1.18
CA ILE A 112 -13.96 4.78 -0.22
C ILE A 112 -13.03 3.73 -0.82
N ALA A 113 -11.95 3.36 -0.13
CA ALA A 113 -11.00 2.35 -0.60
C ALA A 113 -11.67 0.98 -0.81
N LYS A 114 -12.51 0.52 0.13
CA LYS A 114 -13.30 -0.71 -0.01
C LYS A 114 -14.21 -0.71 -1.24
N ASN A 115 -14.73 0.47 -1.61
CA ASN A 115 -15.63 0.64 -2.74
C ASN A 115 -14.93 1.09 -4.03
N ALA A 116 -13.60 1.17 -4.08
CA ALA A 116 -12.92 1.76 -5.23
C ALA A 116 -13.14 1.01 -6.55
N ASN A 117 -13.51 -0.28 -6.54
CA ASN A 117 -13.98 -0.99 -7.76
C ASN A 117 -15.13 -0.26 -8.49
N LYS A 118 -15.99 0.47 -7.76
CA LYS A 118 -17.06 1.29 -8.33
C LYS A 118 -16.55 2.62 -8.90
N LEU A 119 -15.47 3.16 -8.34
CA LEU A 119 -14.89 4.44 -8.72
C LEU A 119 -13.92 4.33 -9.90
N LEU A 120 -13.13 3.27 -9.99
CA LEU A 120 -12.12 3.10 -11.03
C LEU A 120 -12.68 3.18 -12.47
N PRO A 121 -13.86 2.61 -12.80
CA PRO A 121 -14.46 2.77 -14.14
C PRO A 121 -14.78 4.22 -14.50
N LEU A 122 -15.05 5.08 -13.52
CA LEU A 122 -15.38 6.49 -13.74
C LEU A 122 -14.18 7.32 -14.20
N LEU A 123 -12.95 6.78 -14.07
CA LEU A 123 -11.73 7.43 -14.56
C LEU A 123 -11.71 7.58 -16.09
N GLU A 124 -12.48 6.76 -16.82
CA GLU A 124 -12.65 6.88 -18.27
C GLU A 124 -13.49 8.10 -18.66
N ILE A 125 -14.23 8.69 -17.71
CA ILE A 125 -15.01 9.90 -17.92
C ILE A 125 -14.12 11.12 -17.66
N LYS A 126 -13.71 11.79 -18.74
CA LYS A 126 -12.74 12.89 -18.70
C LYS A 126 -13.05 13.94 -17.62
N GLN A 127 -14.30 14.37 -17.52
CA GLN A 127 -14.76 15.40 -16.59
C GLN A 127 -14.64 14.99 -15.12
N LEU A 128 -14.69 13.70 -14.81
CA LEU A 128 -14.66 13.18 -13.43
C LEU A 128 -13.28 12.68 -13.04
N SER A 129 -12.47 12.30 -14.03
CA SER A 129 -11.19 11.63 -13.84
C SER A 129 -10.29 12.31 -12.80
N HIS A 130 -10.18 13.64 -12.86
CA HIS A 130 -9.38 14.42 -11.94
C HIS A 130 -9.86 14.29 -10.49
N ASP A 131 -11.16 14.42 -10.25
CA ASP A 131 -11.75 14.42 -8.92
C ASP A 131 -11.77 13.01 -8.32
N ILE A 132 -11.99 11.99 -9.14
CA ILE A 132 -11.85 10.59 -8.70
C ILE A 132 -10.41 10.30 -8.27
N TYR A 133 -9.38 10.75 -9.01
CA TYR A 133 -8.00 10.63 -8.55
C TYR A 133 -7.75 11.42 -7.26
N LYS A 134 -8.39 12.59 -7.08
CA LYS A 134 -8.26 13.40 -5.87
C LYS A 134 -8.85 12.71 -4.66
N ILE A 135 -10.06 12.16 -4.78
CA ILE A 135 -10.74 11.36 -3.76
C ILE A 135 -9.85 10.18 -3.36
N ILE A 136 -9.39 9.38 -4.32
CA ILE A 136 -8.50 8.24 -4.06
C ILE A 136 -7.21 8.69 -3.35
N ALA A 137 -6.56 9.75 -3.84
CA ALA A 137 -5.30 10.23 -3.24
C ALA A 137 -5.48 10.74 -1.81
N ALA A 138 -6.62 11.37 -1.49
CA ALA A 138 -6.91 11.85 -0.15
C ALA A 138 -7.20 10.69 0.81
N SER A 139 -8.01 9.73 0.38
CA SER A 139 -8.39 8.55 1.18
C SER A 139 -7.21 7.66 1.55
N LEU A 140 -6.21 7.56 0.68
CA LEU A 140 -5.04 6.72 0.91
C LEU A 140 -3.93 7.40 1.71
N ARG A 141 -3.97 8.73 1.84
CA ARG A 141 -2.85 9.49 2.42
C ARG A 141 -2.77 9.22 3.92
N ASN A 142 -1.62 8.73 4.37
CA ASN A 142 -1.36 8.40 5.78
C ASN A 142 -2.43 7.46 6.39
N ASN A 143 -3.08 6.63 5.56
CA ASN A 143 -4.15 5.74 5.97
C ASN A 143 -3.82 4.30 5.56
N VAL A 144 -3.20 3.55 6.47
CA VAL A 144 -2.71 2.19 6.22
C VAL A 144 -3.88 1.23 5.95
N ASP A 145 -4.99 1.39 6.66
CA ASP A 145 -6.17 0.54 6.49
C ASP A 145 -6.81 0.76 5.11
N ALA A 146 -6.95 2.01 4.68
CA ALA A 146 -7.43 2.33 3.34
C ALA A 146 -6.48 1.79 2.25
N GLN A 147 -5.17 1.87 2.44
CA GLN A 147 -4.19 1.29 1.51
C GLN A 147 -4.31 -0.23 1.43
N HIS A 148 -4.51 -0.91 2.55
CA HIS A 148 -4.70 -2.36 2.59
C HIS A 148 -5.97 -2.77 1.84
N GLU A 149 -7.10 -2.10 2.11
CA GLU A 149 -8.36 -2.35 1.40
C GLU A 149 -8.23 -2.07 -0.10
N PHE A 150 -7.56 -0.99 -0.47
CA PHE A 150 -7.31 -0.64 -1.87
C PHE A 150 -6.40 -1.65 -2.57
N GLY A 151 -5.41 -2.21 -1.87
CA GLY A 151 -4.51 -3.24 -2.39
C GLY A 151 -5.20 -4.56 -2.69
N ASN A 152 -6.31 -4.87 -2.02
CA ASN A 152 -7.09 -6.11 -2.21
C ASN A 152 -8.06 -6.07 -3.40
N ILE A 153 -8.09 -4.96 -4.14
CA ILE A 153 -8.96 -4.77 -5.29
C ILE A 153 -8.51 -5.65 -6.45
N VAL A 154 -9.46 -6.40 -7.03
CA VAL A 154 -9.25 -7.37 -8.14
C VAL A 154 -8.48 -6.78 -9.32
N HIS A 155 -8.63 -5.47 -9.59
CA HIS A 155 -8.02 -4.79 -10.72
C HIS A 155 -6.92 -3.80 -10.35
N ILE A 156 -6.34 -3.92 -9.14
CA ILE A 156 -5.29 -3.02 -8.69
C ILE A 156 -4.11 -2.98 -9.65
N GLN A 157 -3.66 -4.12 -10.20
CA GLN A 157 -2.54 -4.15 -11.13
C GLN A 157 -2.83 -3.37 -12.42
N LYS A 158 -4.03 -3.53 -13.00
CA LYS A 158 -4.44 -2.76 -14.19
C LYS A 158 -4.52 -1.26 -13.89
N PHE A 159 -4.99 -0.89 -12.70
CA PHE A 159 -4.99 0.49 -12.26
C PHE A 159 -3.57 1.03 -12.10
N MET A 160 -2.68 0.26 -11.45
CA MET A 160 -1.28 0.60 -11.31
C MET A 160 -0.61 0.74 -12.66
N ASP A 161 -0.92 -0.10 -13.66
CA ASP A 161 -0.41 0.04 -15.03
C ASP A 161 -0.98 1.29 -15.73
N GLY A 162 -2.25 1.64 -15.49
CA GLY A 162 -2.92 2.84 -16.00
C GLY A 162 -2.46 4.15 -15.35
N LEU A 163 -1.97 4.07 -14.10
CA LEU A 163 -1.19 5.13 -13.48
C LEU A 163 0.12 5.37 -14.22
N LEU A 164 0.52 4.56 -15.21
CA LEU A 164 1.81 4.62 -15.93
C LEU A 164 1.77 5.02 -17.38
N ASP A 165 0.66 5.57 -17.84
CA ASP A 165 0.71 6.47 -18.99
C ASP A 165 1.33 7.85 -18.63
N LEU A 166 2.19 7.89 -17.62
CA LEU A 166 2.99 9.04 -17.21
C LEU A 166 4.23 9.19 -18.09
N GLN A 167 4.00 9.29 -19.40
CA GLN A 167 5.09 9.54 -20.35
C GLN A 167 5.44 11.02 -20.46
N ASP A 168 4.51 11.90 -20.05
CA ASP A 168 4.66 13.34 -20.20
C ASP A 168 4.01 14.07 -19.02
N VAL A 169 4.81 14.86 -18.31
CA VAL A 169 4.35 15.69 -17.19
C VAL A 169 3.22 16.67 -17.55
N ARG A 170 3.10 17.02 -18.85
CA ARG A 170 2.09 17.93 -19.39
C ARG A 170 0.76 17.25 -19.67
N LYS A 171 0.70 15.90 -19.66
CA LYS A 171 -0.57 15.17 -19.82
C LYS A 171 -1.49 15.48 -18.65
N GLU A 172 -2.77 15.58 -18.97
CA GLU A 172 -3.85 15.75 -18.00
C GLU A 172 -3.76 14.69 -16.90
N ASN A 173 -4.11 15.08 -15.68
CA ASN A 173 -4.07 14.25 -14.48
C ASN A 173 -2.69 13.74 -14.02
N THR A 174 -1.58 14.01 -14.72
CA THR A 174 -0.23 13.54 -14.29
C THR A 174 0.09 13.95 -12.85
N LYS A 175 -0.13 15.22 -12.48
CA LYS A 175 0.16 15.72 -11.13
C LYS A 175 -0.69 15.05 -10.05
N ILE A 176 -1.96 14.73 -10.33
CA ILE A 176 -2.86 14.06 -9.38
C ILE A 176 -2.60 12.55 -9.32
N LYS A 177 -2.26 11.90 -10.44
CA LYS A 177 -1.77 10.50 -10.45
C LYS A 177 -0.52 10.35 -9.58
N LEU A 178 0.41 11.31 -9.63
CA LEU A 178 1.56 11.34 -8.71
C LEU A 178 1.13 11.51 -7.24
N SER A 179 0.01 12.19 -6.96
CA SER A 179 -0.53 12.26 -5.58
C SER A 179 -1.03 10.89 -5.12
N VAL A 180 -1.73 10.16 -6.00
CA VAL A 180 -2.19 8.79 -5.70
C VAL A 180 -0.99 7.88 -5.44
N LEU A 181 0.02 7.92 -6.32
CA LEU A 181 1.21 7.08 -6.17
C LEU A 181 1.97 7.40 -4.88
N GLY A 182 2.16 8.68 -4.54
CA GLY A 182 2.78 9.06 -3.27
C GLY A 182 1.95 8.64 -2.06
N ALA A 183 0.62 8.71 -2.14
CA ALA A 183 -0.25 8.23 -1.07
C ALA A 183 -0.17 6.71 -0.88
N LEU A 184 0.03 5.93 -1.95
CA LEU A 184 0.21 4.47 -1.87
C LEU A 184 1.57 4.07 -1.29
N VAL A 185 2.64 4.77 -1.68
CA VAL A 185 4.01 4.41 -1.28
C VAL A 185 4.35 4.90 0.13
N GLY A 186 3.79 6.03 0.59
CA GLY A 186 4.27 6.74 1.77
C GLY A 186 4.25 5.99 3.12
N ASN A 187 3.51 4.88 3.24
CA ASN A 187 3.54 4.03 4.44
C ASN A 187 4.25 2.68 4.22
N GLY A 188 4.89 2.47 3.07
CA GLY A 188 5.58 1.22 2.72
C GLY A 188 4.67 0.03 2.41
N THR A 189 3.36 0.22 2.30
CA THR A 189 2.39 -0.83 1.91
C THR A 189 2.50 -1.19 0.43
N PHE A 190 2.90 -0.23 -0.42
CA PHE A 190 3.13 -0.42 -1.84
C PHE A 190 4.60 -0.22 -2.22
N GLN A 191 5.19 -1.17 -2.94
CA GLN A 191 6.56 -1.07 -3.45
C GLN A 191 6.59 -0.73 -4.93
N LEU A 192 7.44 0.22 -5.31
CA LEU A 192 7.68 0.57 -6.71
C LEU A 192 8.56 -0.48 -7.39
N ASN A 193 8.08 -1.06 -8.49
CA ASN A 193 8.90 -1.88 -9.37
C ASN A 193 9.90 -1.02 -10.18
N ASN A 194 10.87 -1.65 -10.85
CA ASN A 194 11.91 -0.92 -11.59
C ASN A 194 11.36 -0.10 -12.77
N GLU A 195 10.32 -0.59 -13.45
CA GLU A 195 9.69 0.13 -14.57
C GLU A 195 9.06 1.44 -14.09
N LEU A 196 8.35 1.40 -12.96
CA LEU A 196 7.78 2.56 -12.26
C LEU A 196 8.86 3.58 -11.93
N LYS A 197 9.95 3.11 -11.33
CA LYS A 197 11.08 3.97 -10.96
C LYS A 197 11.66 4.68 -12.19
N THR A 198 11.88 3.95 -13.29
CA THR A 198 12.38 4.53 -14.54
C THR A 198 11.42 5.59 -15.10
N LYS A 199 10.10 5.33 -15.12
CA LYS A 199 9.11 6.31 -15.59
C LYS A 199 9.11 7.59 -14.74
N LEU A 200 9.20 7.45 -13.41
CA LEU A 200 9.29 8.59 -12.50
C LEU A 200 10.56 9.42 -12.72
N LEU A 201 11.71 8.78 -12.96
CA LEU A 201 12.94 9.49 -13.31
C LEU A 201 12.80 10.29 -14.61
N VAL A 202 12.08 9.76 -15.61
CA VAL A 202 11.80 10.48 -16.86
C VAL A 202 10.94 11.72 -16.58
N LEU A 203 9.89 11.59 -15.77
CA LEU A 203 9.06 12.74 -15.36
C LEU A 203 9.86 13.78 -14.58
N TYR A 204 10.82 13.36 -13.74
CA TYR A 204 11.70 14.27 -13.02
C TYR A 204 12.47 15.18 -13.99
N VAL A 205 13.01 14.60 -15.06
CA VAL A 205 13.76 15.35 -16.10
C VAL A 205 12.84 16.34 -16.83
N GLN A 206 11.60 15.94 -17.09
CA GLN A 206 10.60 16.80 -17.77
C GLN A 206 10.04 17.90 -16.86
N ALA A 207 10.11 17.73 -15.54
CA ALA A 207 9.56 18.68 -14.59
C ALA A 207 10.37 19.98 -14.57
N ASN A 208 9.72 21.09 -14.92
CA ASN A 208 10.30 22.43 -14.80
C ASN A 208 10.15 23.02 -13.39
N GLU A 209 9.15 22.55 -12.64
CA GLU A 209 8.85 23.03 -11.28
C GLU A 209 9.65 22.26 -10.24
N GLU A 210 10.39 22.97 -9.37
CA GLU A 210 11.13 22.34 -8.28
C GLU A 210 10.23 21.54 -7.35
N ALA A 211 9.06 22.08 -6.98
CA ALA A 211 8.09 21.39 -6.12
C ALA A 211 7.68 20.02 -6.69
N LEU A 212 7.56 19.91 -8.01
CA LEU A 212 7.22 18.65 -8.67
C LEU A 212 8.39 17.67 -8.67
N ARG A 213 9.62 18.16 -8.89
CA ARG A 213 10.85 17.35 -8.74
C ARG A 213 10.98 16.80 -7.32
N HIS A 214 10.71 17.61 -6.30
CA HIS A 214 10.69 17.18 -4.89
C HIS A 214 9.64 16.09 -4.66
N LYS A 215 8.41 16.28 -5.15
CA LYS A 215 7.34 15.29 -5.05
C LYS A 215 7.73 13.95 -5.68
N ILE A 216 8.28 13.97 -6.90
CA ILE A 216 8.70 12.75 -7.61
C ILE A 216 9.79 12.01 -6.83
N ILE A 217 10.76 12.73 -6.29
CA ILE A 217 11.86 12.12 -5.53
C ILE A 217 11.41 11.55 -4.19
N ASN A 218 10.45 12.20 -3.52
CA ASN A 218 9.83 11.64 -2.32
C ASN A 218 9.04 10.37 -2.61
N ILE A 219 8.44 10.23 -3.80
CA ILE A 219 7.80 8.97 -4.21
C ILE A 219 8.85 7.88 -4.47
N LEU A 220 9.99 8.24 -5.07
CA LEU A 220 11.03 7.31 -5.46
C LEU A 220 11.85 6.76 -4.28
N ASN A 221 11.96 7.53 -3.21
CA ASN A 221 12.81 7.23 -2.07
C ASN A 221 12.25 7.99 -0.86
N ASP A 222 12.00 7.36 0.29
CA ASP A 222 11.45 8.04 1.48
C ASP A 222 12.50 8.79 2.32
N GLY A 223 13.73 8.99 1.82
CA GLY A 223 14.80 9.65 2.55
C GLY A 223 14.65 11.16 2.72
N GLU A 224 15.17 11.71 3.82
CA GLU A 224 15.42 13.15 3.96
C GLU A 224 16.71 13.55 3.23
N GLY A 225 16.76 14.78 2.67
CA GLY A 225 17.99 15.34 2.11
C GLY A 225 17.86 15.94 0.71
N ASP A 226 19.01 16.27 0.11
CA ASP A 226 19.11 16.92 -1.19
C ASP A 226 18.47 16.08 -2.32
N VAL A 227 17.49 16.69 -2.99
CA VAL A 227 16.74 16.10 -4.09
C VAL A 227 17.64 15.72 -5.26
N LYS A 228 18.71 16.49 -5.53
CA LYS A 228 19.63 16.20 -6.64
C LYS A 228 20.45 14.94 -6.35
N ARG A 229 20.99 14.81 -5.13
CA ARG A 229 21.70 13.59 -4.71
C ARG A 229 20.80 12.36 -4.80
N ARG A 230 19.58 12.44 -4.25
CA ARG A 230 18.62 11.32 -4.27
C ARG A 230 18.22 10.92 -5.68
N PHE A 231 18.01 11.89 -6.58
CA PHE A 231 17.83 11.60 -8.01
C PHE A 231 19.01 10.81 -8.57
N CYS A 232 20.24 11.22 -8.27
CA CYS A 232 21.43 10.57 -8.81
C CYS A 232 21.56 9.12 -8.32
N GLU A 233 21.30 8.87 -7.05
CA GLU A 233 21.33 7.53 -6.44
C GLU A 233 20.29 6.61 -7.09
N VAL A 234 19.04 7.09 -7.21
CA VAL A 234 17.96 6.29 -7.83
C VAL A 234 18.20 6.07 -9.32
N ALA A 235 18.72 7.07 -10.04
CA ALA A 235 19.05 6.95 -11.46
C ALA A 235 20.20 5.96 -11.71
N GLU A 236 21.24 6.00 -10.88
CA GLU A 236 22.39 5.08 -10.96
C GLU A 236 21.98 3.62 -10.71
N GLU A 237 21.03 3.39 -9.80
CA GLU A 237 20.48 2.05 -9.52
C GLU A 237 19.53 1.57 -10.63
N ALA A 238 18.66 2.45 -11.14
CA ALA A 238 17.59 2.07 -12.05
C ALA A 238 18.06 1.89 -13.51
N LEU A 239 18.97 2.75 -14.00
CA LEU A 239 19.44 2.72 -15.40
C LEU A 239 20.02 1.35 -15.83
N PRO A 240 20.83 0.66 -15.01
CA PRO A 240 21.36 -0.67 -15.36
C PRO A 240 20.30 -1.74 -15.62
N THR A 241 19.08 -1.55 -15.10
CA THR A 241 17.97 -2.49 -15.29
C THR A 241 17.11 -2.17 -16.51
N ALA A 242 17.37 -1.04 -17.18
CA ALA A 242 16.57 -0.54 -18.30
C ALA A 242 17.34 -0.60 -19.63
N THR A 243 16.59 -0.73 -20.72
CA THR A 243 17.13 -0.60 -22.09
C THR A 243 17.42 0.86 -22.40
N LEU A 244 18.55 1.12 -23.05
CA LEU A 244 18.89 2.45 -23.54
C LEU A 244 17.97 2.84 -24.71
N ASN A 245 17.19 3.90 -24.51
CA ASN A 245 16.26 4.47 -25.47
C ASN A 245 16.19 5.99 -25.23
N LYS A 246 15.37 6.71 -26.01
CA LYS A 246 15.25 8.17 -25.90
C LYS A 246 14.97 8.68 -24.48
N ASN A 247 14.14 7.97 -23.70
CA ASN A 247 13.75 8.39 -22.36
C ASN A 247 14.86 8.11 -21.36
N THR A 248 15.39 6.89 -21.32
CA THR A 248 16.52 6.55 -20.42
C THR A 248 17.77 7.34 -20.76
N TRP A 249 17.95 7.71 -22.03
CA TRP A 249 18.99 8.64 -22.47
C TRP A 249 18.85 10.04 -21.87
N SER A 250 17.62 10.58 -21.80
CA SER A 250 17.38 11.88 -21.13
C SER A 250 17.71 11.85 -19.64
N VAL A 251 17.43 10.73 -18.96
CA VAL A 251 17.79 10.51 -17.55
C VAL A 251 19.31 10.46 -17.40
N LEU A 252 20.01 9.72 -18.28
CA LEU A 252 21.47 9.64 -18.29
C LEU A 252 22.12 11.03 -18.52
N ARG A 253 21.58 11.83 -19.43
CA ARG A 253 22.06 13.21 -19.67
C ARG A 253 21.90 14.09 -18.44
N GLU A 254 20.74 14.05 -17.78
CA GLU A 254 20.52 14.82 -16.55
C GLU A 254 21.45 14.35 -15.42
N LEU A 255 21.64 13.04 -15.27
CA LEU A 255 22.59 12.46 -14.33
C LEU A 255 24.02 12.95 -14.59
N ALA A 256 24.45 12.96 -15.85
CA ALA A 256 25.76 13.45 -16.26
C ALA A 256 25.92 14.95 -16.01
N ARG A 257 24.88 15.76 -16.30
CA ARG A 257 24.85 17.20 -16.02
C ARG A 257 25.06 17.47 -14.53
N LEU A 258 24.27 16.84 -13.66
CA LEU A 258 24.37 17.00 -12.21
C LEU A 258 25.74 16.55 -11.67
N LYS A 259 26.29 15.46 -12.19
CA LYS A 259 27.64 14.99 -11.85
C LYS A 259 28.75 15.96 -12.27
N GLN A 260 28.57 16.66 -13.39
CA GLN A 260 29.51 17.68 -13.87
C GLN A 260 29.43 18.96 -13.04
N GLU A 261 28.21 19.37 -12.65
CA GLU A 261 27.98 20.51 -11.75
C GLU A 261 28.59 20.27 -10.38
N GLU A 262 28.37 19.08 -9.81
CA GLU A 262 28.91 18.71 -8.51
C GLU A 262 29.50 17.30 -8.51
N ARG A 263 30.83 17.23 -8.72
CA ARG A 263 31.54 15.93 -8.80
C ARG A 263 31.40 15.05 -7.57
N LYS A 264 31.17 15.64 -6.39
CA LYS A 264 31.05 14.92 -5.12
C LYS A 264 29.62 14.45 -4.83
N LEU A 265 28.65 14.75 -5.71
CA LEU A 265 27.23 14.50 -5.46
C LEU A 265 26.93 13.02 -5.20
N PHE A 266 27.52 12.13 -6.00
CA PHE A 266 27.48 10.67 -5.82
C PHE A 266 28.73 10.01 -6.43
N LYS A 267 28.99 8.74 -6.12
CA LYS A 267 30.04 7.94 -6.78
C LYS A 267 29.37 6.85 -7.62
N ALA A 268 29.72 6.77 -8.90
CA ALA A 268 29.20 5.73 -9.79
C ALA A 268 29.70 4.33 -9.33
N GLY A 269 28.78 3.38 -9.21
CA GLY A 269 29.06 1.98 -8.89
C GLY A 269 29.51 1.19 -10.11
N SER A 270 30.10 0.01 -9.86
CA SER A 270 30.60 -0.85 -10.94
C SER A 270 29.50 -1.31 -11.88
N LYS A 271 28.33 -1.71 -11.36
CA LYS A 271 27.18 -2.16 -12.18
C LYS A 271 26.75 -1.11 -13.21
N PHE A 272 26.73 0.16 -12.81
CA PHE A 272 26.40 1.26 -13.71
C PHE A 272 27.49 1.50 -14.77
N LEU A 273 28.76 1.42 -14.38
CA LEU A 273 29.88 1.55 -15.32
C LEU A 273 29.92 0.39 -16.32
N ASP A 274 29.68 -0.85 -15.87
CA ASP A 274 29.60 -2.04 -16.72
C ASP A 274 28.43 -1.92 -17.72
N TRP A 275 27.29 -1.39 -17.27
CA TRP A 275 26.15 -1.11 -18.15
C TRP A 275 26.49 -0.06 -19.23
N LEU A 276 27.26 0.99 -18.91
CA LEU A 276 27.75 1.93 -19.91
C LEU A 276 28.64 1.24 -20.94
N ASP A 277 29.56 0.36 -20.49
CA ASP A 277 30.46 -0.38 -21.38
C ASP A 277 29.69 -1.31 -22.34
N VAL A 278 28.64 -1.99 -21.85
CA VAL A 278 27.74 -2.79 -22.70
C VAL A 278 27.06 -1.93 -23.77
N ASN A 279 26.51 -0.77 -23.39
CA ASN A 279 25.81 0.10 -24.34
C ASN A 279 26.77 0.77 -25.36
N ILE A 280 28.01 1.07 -24.97
CA ILE A 280 29.06 1.52 -25.89
C ILE A 280 29.31 0.45 -26.96
N ASN A 281 29.48 -0.81 -26.56
CA ASN A 281 29.73 -1.91 -27.49
C ASN A 281 28.53 -2.17 -28.42
N LEU A 282 27.30 -2.05 -27.93
CA LEU A 282 26.11 -2.14 -28.76
C LEU A 282 26.07 -1.02 -29.82
N LEU A 283 26.31 0.24 -29.43
CA LEU A 283 26.31 1.35 -30.38
C LEU A 283 27.47 1.33 -31.38
N ARG A 284 28.64 0.78 -31.00
CA ARG A 284 29.75 0.53 -31.94
C ARG A 284 29.32 -0.34 -33.13
N SER A 285 28.35 -1.23 -32.93
CA SER A 285 27.81 -2.07 -34.00
C SER A 285 26.81 -1.37 -34.92
N GLU A 286 26.25 -0.21 -34.53
CA GLU A 286 25.13 0.45 -35.21
C GLU A 286 25.52 1.69 -36.04
N ALA A 287 26.81 1.97 -36.23
CA ALA A 287 27.35 3.08 -37.06
C ALA A 287 26.91 4.51 -36.68
N ASP A 288 26.20 4.72 -35.56
CA ASP A 288 25.78 6.06 -35.10
C ASP A 288 26.86 6.72 -34.22
N THR A 289 27.44 7.83 -34.72
CA THR A 289 28.66 8.41 -34.16
C THR A 289 28.45 9.38 -33.01
N VAL A 290 27.28 10.01 -32.92
CA VAL A 290 27.02 11.05 -31.91
C VAL A 290 26.67 10.46 -30.54
N PRO A 291 25.69 9.54 -30.43
CA PRO A 291 25.38 8.89 -29.15
C PRO A 291 26.57 8.09 -28.62
N LEU A 292 27.31 7.40 -29.49
CA LEU A 292 28.50 6.64 -29.10
C LEU A 292 29.57 7.53 -28.44
N ARG A 293 29.92 8.66 -29.08
CA ARG A 293 30.92 9.59 -28.54
C ARG A 293 30.49 10.17 -27.20
N GLU A 294 29.19 10.46 -27.05
CA GLU A 294 28.64 10.98 -25.80
C GLU A 294 28.71 9.93 -24.67
N LEU A 295 28.42 8.65 -24.94
CA LEU A 295 28.58 7.57 -23.96
C LEU A 295 30.02 7.36 -23.53
N ILE A 296 30.96 7.31 -24.49
CA ILE A 296 32.40 7.16 -24.19
C ILE A 296 32.84 8.30 -23.27
N ARG A 297 32.47 9.54 -23.62
CA ARG A 297 32.74 10.70 -22.77
C ARG A 297 32.14 10.53 -21.37
N TYR A 298 30.89 10.12 -21.25
CA TYR A 298 30.25 9.88 -19.95
C TYR A 298 30.98 8.81 -19.14
N ARG A 299 31.35 7.70 -19.76
CA ARG A 299 32.03 6.58 -19.12
C ARG A 299 33.39 6.93 -18.54
N HIS A 300 34.20 7.73 -19.24
CA HIS A 300 35.58 7.99 -18.81
C HIS A 300 35.77 9.36 -18.18
N GLU A 301 35.10 10.40 -18.67
CA GLU A 301 35.33 11.77 -18.20
C GLU A 301 34.39 12.22 -17.08
N VAL A 302 33.16 11.68 -17.06
CA VAL A 302 32.11 12.12 -16.12
C VAL A 302 31.96 11.16 -14.95
N PHE A 303 31.76 9.88 -15.22
CA PHE A 303 31.47 8.87 -14.21
C PHE A 303 32.71 8.07 -13.80
N GLY A 304 33.59 7.77 -14.75
CA GLY A 304 34.81 7.00 -14.53
C GLY A 304 36.04 7.83 -14.19
N ASN A 305 37.19 7.18 -14.27
CA ASN A 305 38.49 7.83 -14.11
C ASN A 305 38.93 8.45 -15.44
N ARG A 306 39.20 9.76 -15.42
CA ARG A 306 39.61 10.55 -16.61
C ARG A 306 40.88 10.05 -17.29
N PHE A 307 41.68 9.22 -16.63
CA PHE A 307 42.86 8.59 -17.22
C PHE A 307 42.57 7.25 -17.93
N GLY A 308 41.34 6.73 -17.82
CA GLY A 308 40.89 5.54 -18.54
C GLY A 308 40.63 5.79 -20.02
N SER A 309 40.11 6.97 -20.40
CA SER A 309 39.83 7.30 -21.81
C SER A 309 41.06 7.21 -22.70
N ARG A 310 42.23 7.55 -22.16
CA ARG A 310 43.50 7.47 -22.90
C ARG A 310 43.85 6.06 -23.37
N ARG A 311 43.31 4.99 -22.78
CA ARG A 311 43.55 3.62 -23.26
C ARG A 311 42.60 3.26 -24.40
N ASP A 312 41.32 3.59 -24.27
CA ASP A 312 40.33 3.25 -25.28
C ASP A 312 40.46 4.11 -26.56
N ASP A 313 40.92 5.36 -26.44
CA ASP A 313 41.28 6.20 -27.60
C ASP A 313 42.58 5.73 -28.29
N LEU A 314 43.46 5.00 -27.59
CA LEU A 314 44.73 4.49 -28.13
C LEU A 314 44.58 3.14 -28.83
N ASP A 315 43.57 2.35 -28.46
CA ASP A 315 43.19 1.14 -29.20
C ASP A 315 42.44 1.48 -30.51
N GLU A 316 42.24 2.78 -30.80
CA GLU A 316 41.65 3.33 -32.03
C GLU A 316 42.68 3.97 -33.00
N LEU A 317 43.99 3.71 -32.84
CA LEU A 317 45.05 4.04 -33.81
C LEU A 317 45.73 2.80 -34.40
#